data_AF-A0A3N1SD50-F1
#
_entry.id   AF-A0A3N1SD50-F1
#
_cell.length_a   1.000
_cell.length_b   1.000
_cell.length_c   1.000
_cell.angle_alpha   90.00
_cell.angle_beta   90.00
_cell.angle_gamma   90.00
#
_symmetry.space_group_name_H-M   'P 1'
#
loop_
_entity.id
_entity.type
_entity.pdbx_description
1 polymer ?
#
loop_
_entity_poly.entity_id
_entity_poly.type
_entity_poly.pdbx_seq_one_letter_code
_entity_poly.pdbx_strand_id
1 'polypeptide(L)'
;MSRLPESSAVSPGSSPVDAAIWCARRGWPVHPLVPGLKVPAANCPSCREQSHLAEQCSCLSAGRWCHGFHAATTDLMRIRTWWDTQPRFGAAVSCGPARLVVLDVDAHANEYPSRQRLLPGVPIPSVIDLAGLETGYHTLALLAAYRKQQNPCEDEATLRVETASGGMHIWYSLPPGMRFRSSSGAGAKAALAWQVDVRAERGYVVAPGVRTRKGAYRPVGTVRTPAPLPEWIANELIRTGHGITSSCEPHGRIPRPLIRQTAEGIDGLTRLLDDVQACASASEGTGFTSKLNVAAFTAGGLVAAGRMSNSEAIARLTHAAEAARPTQQRKIARTIRDGLKAGAMRPLHLEGRS
;
A
#
# COMPACT_ATOMS: atom_id res chain seq x y z
N MET A 1 -29.65 -2.77 36.61
CA MET A 1 -29.21 -2.67 35.20
C MET A 1 -27.97 -3.55 35.04
N SER A 2 -28.19 -4.82 34.67
CA SER A 2 -27.12 -5.82 34.58
C SER A 2 -26.15 -5.46 33.47
N ARG A 3 -24.87 -5.30 33.81
CA ARG A 3 -23.78 -5.18 32.83
C ARG A 3 -23.77 -6.47 32.01
N LEU A 4 -24.02 -6.35 30.71
CA LEU A 4 -23.74 -7.43 29.76
C LEU A 4 -22.25 -7.77 29.86
N PRO A 5 -21.87 -9.06 29.91
CA PRO A 5 -20.47 -9.43 30.08
C PRO A 5 -19.66 -8.97 28.86
N GLU A 6 -18.59 -8.21 29.12
CA GLU A 6 -17.55 -7.79 28.17
C GLU A 6 -16.65 -8.97 27.73
N SER A 7 -17.24 -10.10 27.34
CA SER A 7 -16.50 -11.24 26.81
C SER A 7 -17.05 -11.70 25.48
N SER A 8 -16.40 -11.26 24.40
CA SER A 8 -16.41 -11.97 23.12
C SER A 8 -15.14 -11.60 22.36
N ALA A 9 -13.99 -12.10 22.82
CA ALA A 9 -12.79 -12.09 22.00
C ALA A 9 -13.12 -12.78 20.66
N VAL A 10 -12.64 -12.21 19.55
CA VAL A 10 -12.65 -12.92 18.26
C VAL A 10 -11.87 -14.21 18.45
N SER A 11 -12.59 -15.32 18.49
CA SER A 11 -12.01 -16.65 18.61
C SER A 11 -11.52 -17.11 17.24
N PRO A 12 -10.43 -17.89 17.14
CA PRO A 12 -10.01 -18.48 15.88
C PRO A 12 -11.17 -19.27 15.25
N GLY A 13 -11.70 -18.83 14.11
CA GLY A 13 -12.83 -19.47 13.42
C GLY A 13 -14.20 -18.81 13.60
N SER A 14 -14.28 -17.66 14.26
CA SER A 14 -15.49 -16.80 14.21
C SER A 14 -15.86 -16.48 12.76
N SER A 15 -17.16 -16.42 12.48
CA SER A 15 -17.63 -16.11 11.13
C SER A 15 -17.11 -14.72 10.68
N PRO A 16 -16.92 -14.48 9.38
CA PRO A 16 -16.46 -13.17 8.92
C PRO A 16 -17.36 -12.01 9.35
N VAL A 17 -18.68 -12.24 9.49
CA VAL A 17 -19.62 -11.22 9.98
C VAL A 17 -19.43 -10.95 11.47
N ASP A 18 -19.13 -11.96 12.29
CA ASP A 18 -18.83 -11.77 13.72
C ASP A 18 -17.55 -10.96 13.90
N ALA A 19 -16.52 -11.26 13.10
CA ALA A 19 -15.28 -10.48 13.09
C ALA A 19 -15.54 -9.02 12.64
N ALA A 20 -16.37 -8.83 11.62
CA ALA A 20 -16.77 -7.50 11.15
C ALA A 20 -17.52 -6.70 12.23
N ILE A 21 -18.52 -7.31 12.88
CA ILE A 21 -19.28 -6.70 13.99
C ILE A 21 -18.38 -6.39 15.17
N TRP A 22 -17.45 -7.29 15.52
CA TRP A 22 -16.51 -7.09 16.61
C TRP A 22 -15.58 -5.90 16.37
N CYS A 23 -15.11 -5.70 15.13
CA CYS A 23 -14.32 -4.54 14.73
C CYS A 23 -15.16 -3.27 14.75
N ALA A 24 -16.36 -3.30 14.17
CA ALA A 24 -17.25 -2.15 14.09
C ALA A 24 -17.66 -1.61 15.46
N ARG A 25 -17.92 -2.49 16.43
CA ARG A 25 -18.19 -2.12 17.85
C ARG A 25 -17.02 -1.39 18.52
N ARG A 26 -15.80 -1.54 18.01
CA ARG A 26 -14.60 -0.83 18.46
C ARG A 26 -14.34 0.47 17.70
N GLY A 27 -15.28 0.88 16.85
CA GLY A 27 -15.14 2.06 16.02
C GLY A 27 -14.22 1.84 14.82
N TRP A 28 -13.89 0.60 14.44
CA TRP A 28 -13.04 0.32 13.28
C TRP A 28 -13.91 0.05 12.05
N PRO A 29 -13.92 0.95 11.04
CA PRO A 29 -14.77 0.75 9.88
C PRO A 29 -14.33 -0.46 9.06
N VAL A 30 -15.29 -1.30 8.71
CA VAL A 30 -15.06 -2.55 7.97
C VAL A 30 -15.70 -2.54 6.61
N HIS A 31 -15.11 -3.29 5.67
CA HIS A 31 -15.71 -3.57 4.37
C HIS A 31 -15.55 -5.05 3.99
N PRO A 32 -16.39 -5.56 3.07
CA PRO A 32 -16.30 -6.93 2.62
C PRO A 32 -15.10 -7.19 1.70
N LEU A 33 -14.58 -8.41 1.77
CA LEU A 33 -13.58 -8.98 0.88
C LEU A 33 -14.18 -10.11 0.06
N VAL A 34 -13.62 -10.34 -1.14
CA VAL A 34 -13.94 -11.52 -1.95
C VAL A 34 -13.68 -12.79 -1.12
N PRO A 35 -14.58 -13.80 -1.16
CA PRO A 35 -14.45 -15.01 -0.35
C PRO A 35 -13.06 -15.66 -0.46
N GLY A 36 -12.37 -15.74 0.68
CA GLY A 36 -11.07 -16.37 0.80
C GLY A 36 -9.89 -15.56 0.22
N LEU A 37 -10.09 -14.34 -0.27
CA LEU A 37 -9.04 -13.49 -0.84
C LEU A 37 -8.82 -12.22 0.00
N LYS A 38 -7.65 -11.59 -0.19
CA LYS A 38 -7.29 -10.30 0.42
C LYS A 38 -7.66 -9.11 -0.48
N VAL A 39 -8.77 -9.20 -1.22
CA VAL A 39 -9.18 -8.21 -2.22
C VAL A 39 -10.60 -7.74 -1.91
N PRO A 40 -10.92 -6.43 -1.97
CA PRO A 40 -12.26 -5.93 -1.69
C PRO A 40 -13.30 -6.58 -2.60
N ALA A 41 -14.52 -6.76 -2.08
CA ALA A 41 -15.63 -7.25 -2.88
C ALA A 41 -15.84 -6.36 -4.13
N ALA A 42 -16.25 -6.99 -5.23
CA ALA A 42 -16.38 -6.31 -6.51
C ALA A 42 -17.45 -5.20 -6.44
N ASN A 43 -17.17 -4.11 -7.15
CA ASN A 43 -18.13 -3.05 -7.43
C ASN A 43 -19.33 -3.59 -8.23
N CYS A 44 -20.47 -2.91 -8.13
CA CYS A 44 -21.61 -3.14 -9.03
C CYS A 44 -21.23 -2.88 -10.50
N PRO A 45 -21.98 -3.39 -11.49
CA PRO A 45 -21.68 -3.21 -12.92
C PRO A 45 -21.40 -1.75 -13.32
N SER A 46 -22.30 -0.83 -12.97
CA SER A 46 -22.13 0.60 -13.26
C SER A 46 -20.81 1.16 -12.71
N CYS A 47 -20.44 0.83 -11.47
CA CYS A 47 -19.19 1.29 -10.86
C CYS A 47 -17.92 0.56 -11.34
N ARG A 48 -18.05 -0.46 -12.19
CA ARG A 48 -16.92 -1.10 -12.88
C ARG A 48 -16.69 -0.51 -14.26
N GLU A 49 -17.76 -0.08 -14.91
CA GLU A 49 -17.74 0.46 -16.28
C GLU A 49 -17.47 1.97 -16.31
N GLN A 50 -17.97 2.70 -15.30
CA GLN A 50 -17.82 4.15 -15.22
C GLN A 50 -16.66 4.53 -14.30
N SER A 51 -15.91 5.56 -14.72
CA SER A 51 -14.84 6.16 -13.91
C SER A 51 -15.38 7.37 -13.16
N HIS A 52 -15.45 7.27 -11.83
CA HIS A 52 -15.85 8.37 -10.94
C HIS A 52 -15.10 8.28 -9.60
N LEU A 53 -15.08 9.39 -8.87
CA LEU A 53 -14.53 9.42 -7.52
C LEU A 53 -15.45 8.66 -6.57
N ALA A 54 -14.89 7.75 -5.76
CA ALA A 54 -15.66 6.94 -4.81
C ALA A 54 -16.56 7.80 -3.91
N GLU A 55 -16.02 8.92 -3.42
CA GLU A 55 -16.67 9.90 -2.53
C GLU A 55 -17.95 10.51 -3.13
N GLN A 56 -18.05 10.55 -4.46
CA GLN A 56 -19.20 11.10 -5.19
C GLN A 56 -20.19 10.00 -5.63
N CYS A 57 -19.91 8.74 -5.32
CA CYS A 57 -20.73 7.63 -5.75
C CYS A 57 -21.98 7.47 -4.87
N SER A 58 -23.15 7.43 -5.52
CA SER A 58 -24.43 7.14 -4.86
C SER A 58 -24.49 5.76 -4.18
N CYS A 59 -23.58 4.83 -4.52
CA CYS A 59 -23.43 3.58 -3.77
C CYS A 59 -23.14 3.80 -2.29
N LEU A 60 -22.31 4.80 -1.96
CA LEU A 60 -21.89 5.05 -0.58
C LEU A 60 -23.05 5.56 0.27
N SER A 61 -23.82 6.52 -0.26
CA SER A 61 -25.02 7.04 0.41
C SER A 61 -26.12 5.99 0.51
N ALA A 62 -26.25 5.12 -0.50
CA ALA A 62 -27.14 3.96 -0.48
C ALA A 62 -26.66 2.81 0.43
N GLY A 63 -25.51 2.94 1.11
CA GLY A 63 -24.99 1.93 2.02
C GLY A 63 -24.53 0.64 1.34
N ARG A 64 -24.17 0.67 0.06
CA ARG A 64 -23.60 -0.48 -0.68
C ARG A 64 -22.09 -0.59 -0.40
N TRP A 65 -21.55 -1.80 -0.48
CA TRP A 65 -20.11 -2.07 -0.28
C TRP A 65 -19.19 -1.66 -1.46
N CYS A 66 -19.71 -0.97 -2.47
CA CYS A 66 -18.89 -0.57 -3.63
C CYS A 66 -17.78 0.40 -3.20
N HIS A 67 -16.62 0.30 -3.84
CA HIS A 67 -15.40 1.05 -3.56
C HIS A 67 -14.63 0.60 -2.30
N GLY A 68 -14.90 -0.61 -1.79
CA GLY A 68 -14.04 -1.28 -0.81
C GLY A 68 -13.84 -0.46 0.46
N PHE A 69 -12.59 -0.11 0.78
CA PHE A 69 -12.25 0.67 1.98
C PHE A 69 -12.90 2.07 2.01
N HIS A 70 -13.29 2.63 0.87
CA HIS A 70 -14.07 3.88 0.85
C HIS A 70 -15.51 3.70 1.34
N ALA A 71 -16.05 2.48 1.24
CA ALA A 71 -17.38 2.12 1.72
C ALA A 71 -17.38 1.66 3.18
N ALA A 72 -16.19 1.54 3.80
CA ALA A 72 -16.07 0.93 5.09
C ALA A 72 -16.89 1.67 6.15
N THR A 73 -17.55 0.92 7.02
CA THR A 73 -18.52 1.46 7.96
C THR A 73 -18.44 0.76 9.32
N THR A 74 -18.92 1.45 10.35
CA THR A 74 -19.19 0.89 11.69
C THR A 74 -20.69 0.65 11.91
N ASP A 75 -21.54 0.98 10.93
CA ASP A 75 -22.98 0.75 10.98
C ASP A 75 -23.28 -0.75 10.96
N LEU A 76 -23.71 -1.28 12.12
CA LEU A 76 -23.97 -2.70 12.31
C LEU A 76 -25.13 -3.20 11.44
N MET A 77 -26.09 -2.35 11.08
CA MET A 77 -27.19 -2.76 10.21
C MET A 77 -26.70 -2.95 8.78
N ARG A 78 -25.90 -2.02 8.25
CA ARG A 78 -25.28 -2.18 6.92
C ARG A 78 -24.41 -3.43 6.87
N ILE A 79 -23.59 -3.65 7.90
CA ILE A 79 -22.72 -4.82 8.00
C ILE A 79 -23.56 -6.11 7.95
N ARG A 80 -24.62 -6.23 8.75
CA ARG A 80 -25.48 -7.42 8.70
C ARG A 80 -26.09 -7.62 7.32
N THR A 81 -26.69 -6.59 6.74
CA THR A 81 -27.28 -6.65 5.40
C THR A 81 -26.29 -7.14 4.33
N TRP A 82 -25.03 -6.70 4.39
CA TRP A 82 -24.01 -7.14 3.44
C TRP A 82 -23.73 -8.64 3.53
N TRP A 83 -23.63 -9.19 4.75
CA TRP A 83 -23.37 -10.61 4.96
C TRP A 83 -24.63 -11.48 4.84
N ASP A 84 -25.82 -10.95 5.09
CA ASP A 84 -27.08 -11.64 4.76
C ASP A 84 -27.19 -11.86 3.24
N THR A 85 -26.78 -10.85 2.46
CA THR A 85 -26.77 -10.93 0.99
C THR A 85 -25.64 -11.82 0.47
N GLN A 86 -24.48 -11.82 1.12
CA GLN A 86 -23.28 -12.56 0.72
C GLN A 86 -22.56 -13.18 1.92
N PRO A 87 -23.05 -14.34 2.42
CA PRO A 87 -22.55 -14.94 3.67
C PRO A 87 -21.08 -15.34 3.66
N ARG A 88 -20.50 -15.52 2.47
CA ARG A 88 -19.11 -15.99 2.30
C ARG A 88 -18.07 -14.89 2.23
N PHE A 89 -18.47 -13.62 2.28
CA PHE A 89 -17.51 -12.52 2.25
C PHE A 89 -16.51 -12.61 3.42
N GLY A 90 -15.25 -12.30 3.14
CA GLY A 90 -14.28 -11.99 4.20
C GLY A 90 -14.50 -10.56 4.71
N ALA A 91 -13.82 -10.17 5.79
CA ALA A 91 -13.86 -8.81 6.32
C ALA A 91 -12.47 -8.16 6.36
N ALA A 92 -12.40 -6.87 6.06
CA ALA A 92 -11.22 -6.04 6.24
C ALA A 92 -11.54 -4.76 7.02
N VAL A 93 -10.57 -4.28 7.79
CA VAL A 93 -10.61 -3.01 8.51
C VAL A 93 -9.89 -1.94 7.69
N SER A 94 -10.52 -0.77 7.51
CA SER A 94 -9.91 0.38 6.85
C SER A 94 -9.12 1.22 7.86
N CYS A 95 -7.79 1.26 7.71
CA CYS A 95 -6.90 1.77 8.76
C CYS A 95 -7.03 3.29 8.97
N GLY A 96 -7.07 4.08 7.89
CA GLY A 96 -7.18 5.54 7.97
C GLY A 96 -8.41 6.01 8.77
N PRO A 97 -9.64 5.67 8.37
CA PRO A 97 -10.85 5.99 9.12
C PRO A 97 -10.89 5.42 10.55
N ALA A 98 -10.25 4.27 10.77
CA ALA A 98 -10.10 3.69 12.12
C ALA A 98 -9.04 4.40 12.98
N ARG A 99 -8.29 5.37 12.42
CA ARG A 99 -7.13 6.03 13.04
C ARG A 99 -6.09 5.02 13.53
N LEU A 100 -5.77 4.07 12.66
CA LEU A 100 -4.81 3.01 12.91
C LEU A 100 -3.61 3.12 11.97
N VAL A 101 -2.45 2.72 12.48
CA VAL A 101 -1.31 2.27 11.68
C VAL A 101 -1.10 0.81 12.01
N VAL A 102 -1.01 -0.02 10.97
CA VAL A 102 -0.64 -1.43 11.12
C VAL A 102 0.67 -1.66 10.39
N LEU A 103 1.65 -2.20 11.12
CA LEU A 103 2.88 -2.72 10.51
C LEU A 103 2.58 -4.16 10.06
N ASP A 104 2.63 -4.39 8.75
CA ASP A 104 2.36 -5.67 8.09
C ASP A 104 3.71 -6.29 7.72
N VAL A 105 4.19 -7.15 8.61
CA VAL A 105 5.52 -7.77 8.57
C VAL A 105 5.44 -9.10 7.84
N ASP A 106 6.13 -9.21 6.70
CA ASP A 106 6.15 -10.42 5.89
C ASP A 106 7.22 -11.43 6.36
N ALA A 107 6.94 -12.71 6.13
CA ALA A 107 7.78 -13.85 6.48
C ALA A 107 8.40 -14.53 5.25
N HIS A 108 8.50 -13.84 4.12
CA HIS A 108 8.92 -14.47 2.87
C HIS A 108 10.44 -14.58 2.83
N ALA A 109 10.99 -15.78 3.02
CA ALA A 109 12.43 -16.02 2.84
C ALA A 109 12.80 -15.72 1.37
N ASN A 110 13.48 -14.58 1.16
CA ASN A 110 13.91 -14.09 -0.15
C ASN A 110 15.35 -13.60 -0.02
N GLU A 111 16.07 -13.54 -1.14
CA GLU A 111 17.32 -12.78 -1.17
C GLU A 111 17.05 -11.33 -0.79
N TYR A 112 17.73 -10.88 0.26
CA TYR A 112 17.50 -9.55 0.79
C TYR A 112 18.15 -8.49 -0.13
N PRO A 113 17.54 -7.30 -0.26
CA PRO A 113 18.03 -6.28 -1.19
C PRO A 113 19.36 -5.68 -0.71
N SER A 114 19.97 -4.82 -1.53
CA SER A 114 21.14 -4.05 -1.11
C SER A 114 20.94 -3.38 0.26
N ARG A 115 22.00 -3.28 1.06
CA ARG A 115 21.97 -2.79 2.45
C ARG A 115 21.19 -1.47 2.64
N GLN A 116 21.31 -0.57 1.67
CA GLN A 116 20.62 0.73 1.65
C GLN A 116 19.08 0.61 1.58
N ARG A 117 18.55 -0.51 1.07
CA ARG A 117 17.11 -0.78 0.97
C ARG A 117 16.56 -1.60 2.13
N LEU A 118 17.42 -2.20 2.96
CA LEU A 118 16.97 -2.93 4.16
C LEU A 118 16.29 -1.99 5.15
N LEU A 119 16.97 -0.87 5.45
CA LEU A 119 16.50 0.20 6.30
C LEU A 119 16.74 1.53 5.57
N PRO A 120 15.80 1.99 4.73
CA PRO A 120 15.99 3.20 3.93
C PRO A 120 16.37 4.38 4.82
N GLY A 121 17.53 5.00 4.55
CA GLY A 121 18.05 6.14 5.32
C GLY A 121 18.68 5.82 6.67
N VAL A 122 18.89 4.54 7.01
CA VAL A 122 19.70 4.10 8.15
C VAL A 122 20.94 3.37 7.62
N PRO A 123 22.15 3.86 7.88
CA PRO A 123 23.36 3.19 7.41
C PRO A 123 23.58 1.90 8.19
N ILE A 124 23.78 0.79 7.46
CA ILE A 124 24.19 -0.50 8.01
C ILE A 124 25.68 -0.71 7.65
N PRO A 125 26.62 -0.51 8.59
CA PRO A 125 28.06 -0.60 8.32
C PRO A 125 28.45 -1.96 7.72
N SER A 126 29.41 -1.98 6.78
CA SER A 126 29.87 -3.21 6.08
C SER A 126 30.31 -4.32 7.03
N VAL A 127 30.86 -3.95 8.18
CA VAL A 127 31.30 -4.87 9.25
C VAL A 127 30.16 -5.67 9.88
N ILE A 128 28.91 -5.19 9.80
CA ILE A 128 27.76 -5.97 10.25
C ILE A 128 27.51 -7.07 9.23
N ASP A 129 27.67 -8.31 9.69
CA ASP A 129 27.24 -9.49 8.95
C ASP A 129 25.71 -9.56 8.94
N LEU A 130 25.16 -9.83 7.76
CA LEU A 130 23.73 -9.95 7.52
C LEU A 130 23.32 -11.40 7.24
N ALA A 131 24.23 -12.35 7.43
CA ALA A 131 23.91 -13.77 7.45
C ALA A 131 22.76 -14.05 8.44
N GLY A 132 21.73 -14.75 7.96
CA GLY A 132 20.51 -15.05 8.73
C GLY A 132 19.40 -13.99 8.64
N LEU A 133 19.61 -12.85 7.97
CA LEU A 133 18.53 -11.91 7.68
C LEU A 133 17.69 -12.41 6.51
N GLU A 134 16.52 -12.97 6.81
CA GLU A 134 15.68 -13.64 5.78
C GLU A 134 14.33 -12.99 5.51
N THR A 135 13.79 -12.23 6.47
CA THR A 135 12.37 -11.81 6.47
C THR A 135 12.18 -10.43 7.08
N GLY A 136 10.96 -9.91 6.99
CA GLY A 136 10.57 -8.65 7.64
C GLY A 136 10.73 -8.66 9.16
N TYR A 137 10.66 -9.83 9.81
CA TYR A 137 10.91 -9.94 11.25
C TYR A 137 12.34 -9.51 11.59
N HIS A 138 13.31 -9.98 10.82
CA HIS A 138 14.72 -9.69 11.04
C HIS A 138 15.04 -8.22 10.79
N THR A 139 14.49 -7.61 9.74
CA THR A 139 14.71 -6.19 9.45
C THR A 139 14.05 -5.27 10.46
N LEU A 140 12.83 -5.60 10.93
CA LEU A 140 12.17 -4.82 11.95
C LEU A 140 12.89 -4.94 13.31
N ALA A 141 13.34 -6.14 13.67
CA ALA A 141 14.17 -6.37 14.85
C ALA A 141 15.51 -5.61 14.77
N LEU A 142 16.16 -5.61 13.60
CA LEU A 142 17.38 -4.83 13.37
C LEU A 142 17.15 -3.33 13.55
N LEU A 143 16.04 -2.79 13.03
CA LEU A 143 15.67 -1.39 13.23
C LEU A 143 15.44 -1.07 14.71
N ALA A 144 14.70 -1.93 15.42
CA ALA A 144 14.44 -1.77 16.85
C ALA A 144 15.75 -1.80 17.66
N ALA A 145 16.63 -2.77 17.39
CA ALA A 145 17.95 -2.87 18.02
C ALA A 145 18.82 -1.64 17.74
N TYR A 146 18.85 -1.15 16.48
CA TYR A 146 19.56 0.08 16.11
C TYR A 146 19.06 1.30 16.90
N ARG A 147 17.76 1.35 17.19
CA ARG A 147 17.14 2.39 18.01
C ARG A 147 17.17 2.13 19.52
N LYS A 148 17.72 0.99 19.96
CA LYS A 148 17.70 0.52 21.36
C LYS A 148 16.28 0.46 21.93
N GLN A 149 15.36 -0.06 21.12
CA GLN A 149 13.94 -0.18 21.43
C GLN A 149 13.51 -1.65 21.44
N GLN A 150 12.37 -1.93 22.06
CA GLN A 150 11.76 -3.26 22.01
C GLN A 150 11.36 -3.61 20.56
N ASN A 151 11.51 -4.89 20.21
CA ASN A 151 11.04 -5.44 18.94
C ASN A 151 9.51 -5.35 18.85
N PRO A 152 8.92 -4.61 17.89
CA PRO A 152 7.47 -4.53 17.72
C PRO A 152 6.78 -5.88 17.52
N CYS A 153 7.47 -6.87 16.94
CA CYS A 153 6.91 -8.22 16.78
C CYS A 153 6.69 -8.93 18.12
N GLU A 154 7.35 -8.49 19.19
CA GLU A 154 7.27 -9.02 20.56
C GLU A 154 6.50 -8.08 21.51
N ASP A 155 5.90 -7.01 20.99
CA ASP A 155 5.12 -6.08 21.80
C ASP A 155 3.81 -6.72 22.28
N GLU A 156 3.80 -7.21 23.52
CA GLU A 156 2.63 -7.79 24.16
C GLU A 156 1.64 -6.76 24.70
N ALA A 157 1.97 -5.46 24.67
CA ALA A 157 1.08 -4.40 25.12
C ALA A 157 0.08 -3.98 24.03
N THR A 158 0.24 -4.45 22.79
CA THR A 158 -0.62 -4.10 21.65
C THR A 158 -1.28 -5.29 20.96
N LEU A 159 -2.31 -5.03 20.17
CA LEU A 159 -2.96 -6.06 19.35
C LEU A 159 -2.01 -6.52 18.23
N ARG A 160 -1.67 -7.81 18.28
CA ARG A 160 -0.91 -8.53 17.24
C ARG A 160 -1.75 -9.62 16.61
N VAL A 161 -1.60 -9.82 15.30
CA VAL A 161 -2.33 -10.81 14.52
C VAL A 161 -1.38 -11.53 13.57
N GLU A 162 -1.19 -12.82 13.79
CA GLU A 162 -0.45 -13.68 12.87
C GLU A 162 -1.23 -13.76 11.54
N THR A 163 -0.54 -13.55 10.43
CA THR A 163 -1.15 -13.59 9.11
C THR A 163 -1.16 -15.00 8.55
N ALA A 164 -2.05 -15.24 7.60
CA ALA A 164 -2.18 -16.53 6.93
C ALA A 164 -0.92 -17.02 6.18
N SER A 165 0.09 -16.17 5.99
CA SER A 165 1.35 -16.50 5.32
C SER A 165 2.55 -16.55 6.28
N GLY A 166 2.31 -16.60 7.59
CA GLY A 166 3.37 -16.63 8.63
C GLY A 166 3.92 -15.25 9.02
N GLY A 167 3.44 -14.18 8.40
CA GLY A 167 3.77 -12.79 8.77
C GLY A 167 3.01 -12.32 10.03
N MET A 168 3.17 -11.06 10.40
CA MET A 168 2.52 -10.44 11.57
C MET A 168 1.93 -9.08 11.22
N HIS A 169 0.68 -8.83 11.62
CA HIS A 169 0.16 -7.49 11.73
C HIS A 169 0.34 -6.98 13.17
N ILE A 170 0.98 -5.83 13.33
CA ILE A 170 1.14 -5.15 14.63
C ILE A 170 0.34 -3.84 14.57
N TRP A 171 -0.69 -3.74 15.39
CA TRP A 171 -1.68 -2.67 15.30
C TRP A 171 -1.39 -1.57 16.30
N TYR A 172 -1.40 -0.32 15.87
CA TYR A 172 -1.26 0.84 16.75
C TYR A 172 -2.36 1.86 16.47
N SER A 173 -2.80 2.54 17.54
CA SER A 173 -3.73 3.66 17.45
C SER A 173 -2.99 4.98 17.30
N LEU A 174 -3.57 5.88 16.50
CA LEU A 174 -3.04 7.21 16.25
C LEU A 174 -3.77 8.27 17.10
N PRO A 175 -3.04 9.21 17.74
CA PRO A 175 -3.66 10.37 18.37
C PRO A 175 -4.35 11.27 17.33
N PRO A 176 -5.28 12.16 17.76
CA PRO A 176 -5.98 13.04 16.83
C PRO A 176 -4.98 13.91 16.06
N GLY A 177 -5.21 14.13 14.76
CA GLY A 177 -4.36 14.98 13.92
C GLY A 177 -3.11 14.29 13.34
N MET A 178 -2.68 13.15 13.90
CA MET A 178 -1.57 12.38 13.33
C MET A 178 -2.06 11.46 12.22
N ARG A 179 -1.41 11.50 11.05
CA ARG A 179 -1.79 10.71 9.88
C ARG A 179 -0.55 10.24 9.11
N PHE A 180 -0.60 9.00 8.62
CA PHE A 180 0.46 8.39 7.84
C PHE A 180 -0.06 7.80 6.53
N ARG A 181 0.75 7.84 5.48
CA ARG A 181 0.48 7.17 4.20
C ARG A 181 0.73 5.67 4.35
N SER A 182 -0.06 4.87 3.65
CA SER A 182 0.27 3.47 3.44
C SER A 182 1.47 3.33 2.49
N SER A 183 2.25 2.27 2.66
CA SER A 183 3.39 1.94 1.81
C SER A 183 3.56 0.42 1.71
N SER A 184 4.45 0.00 0.81
CA SER A 184 4.94 -1.37 0.79
C SER A 184 6.42 -1.39 1.16
N GLY A 185 6.86 -2.40 1.91
CA GLY A 185 8.24 -2.65 2.31
C GLY A 185 9.17 -2.98 1.14
N ALA A 186 8.64 -3.16 -0.08
CA ALA A 186 9.41 -3.23 -1.33
C ALA A 186 9.36 -1.92 -2.14
N GLY A 187 8.69 -0.89 -1.63
CA GLY A 187 8.40 0.35 -2.35
C GLY A 187 9.62 1.24 -2.54
N ALA A 188 9.80 1.75 -3.76
CA ALA A 188 10.90 2.68 -4.08
C ALA A 188 10.69 4.12 -3.58
N LYS A 189 9.45 4.50 -3.20
CA LYS A 189 9.11 5.87 -2.78
C LYS A 189 9.22 6.09 -1.28
N ALA A 190 8.71 5.14 -0.50
CA ALA A 190 8.69 5.14 0.95
C ALA A 190 8.55 3.67 1.40
N ALA A 191 9.41 3.26 2.33
CA ALA A 191 9.36 1.97 2.99
C ALA A 191 9.96 2.15 4.39
N LEU A 192 9.33 1.55 5.40
CA LEU A 192 9.84 1.59 6.78
C LEU A 192 11.09 0.70 6.90
N ALA A 193 10.95 -0.54 6.43
CA ALA A 193 12.01 -1.53 6.32
C ALA A 193 11.65 -2.52 5.19
N TRP A 194 12.63 -3.28 4.70
CA TRP A 194 12.37 -4.36 3.76
C TRP A 194 11.41 -5.39 4.37
N GLN A 195 10.39 -5.79 3.60
CA GLN A 195 9.31 -6.70 4.03
C GLN A 195 8.45 -6.20 5.19
N VAL A 196 8.41 -4.88 5.43
CA VAL A 196 7.49 -4.25 6.39
C VAL A 196 6.62 -3.25 5.65
N ASP A 197 5.40 -3.67 5.30
CA ASP A 197 4.36 -2.82 4.73
C ASP A 197 3.76 -1.94 5.84
N VAL A 198 3.43 -0.68 5.51
CA VAL A 198 2.71 0.22 6.43
C VAL A 198 1.27 0.35 5.92
N ARG A 199 0.29 0.00 6.74
CA ARG A 199 -1.14 0.10 6.41
C ARG A 199 -1.78 1.19 7.27
N ALA A 200 -2.11 2.30 6.64
CA ALA A 200 -2.61 3.50 7.31
C ALA A 200 -3.66 4.18 6.39
N GLU A 201 -3.48 5.45 6.05
CA GLU A 201 -4.39 6.15 5.14
C GLU A 201 -4.52 5.43 3.80
N ARG A 202 -5.78 5.28 3.35
CA ARG A 202 -6.16 4.54 2.13
C ARG A 202 -5.65 3.09 2.09
N GLY A 203 -5.27 2.55 3.24
CA GLY A 203 -4.90 1.15 3.42
C GLY A 203 -5.96 0.40 4.23
N TYR A 204 -5.94 -0.91 4.10
CA TYR A 204 -6.77 -1.82 4.88
C TYR A 204 -5.99 -3.08 5.22
N VAL A 205 -6.46 -3.78 6.24
CA VAL A 205 -5.94 -5.09 6.64
C VAL A 205 -7.08 -6.07 6.81
N VAL A 206 -6.83 -7.36 6.59
CA VAL A 206 -7.81 -8.39 6.90
C VAL A 206 -8.12 -8.35 8.40
N ALA A 207 -9.42 -8.39 8.74
CA ALA A 207 -9.84 -8.30 10.13
C ALA A 207 -9.33 -9.51 10.94
N PRO A 208 -9.03 -9.33 12.24
CA PRO A 208 -8.64 -10.43 13.10
C PRO A 208 -9.72 -11.53 13.09
N GLY A 209 -9.30 -12.80 13.12
CA GLY A 209 -10.18 -13.98 13.09
C GLY A 209 -10.66 -14.42 11.71
N VAL A 210 -10.55 -13.57 10.69
CA VAL A 210 -11.01 -13.90 9.32
C VAL A 210 -10.09 -14.93 8.68
N ARG A 211 -10.67 -15.85 7.91
CA ARG A 211 -9.94 -16.87 7.15
C ARG A 211 -9.88 -16.53 5.66
N THR A 212 -8.69 -16.71 5.10
CA THR A 212 -8.42 -16.68 3.66
C THR A 212 -8.09 -18.08 3.15
N ARG A 213 -7.95 -18.26 1.84
CA ARG A 213 -7.51 -19.52 1.23
C ARG A 213 -6.13 -19.97 1.74
N LYS A 214 -5.28 -19.03 2.18
CA LYS A 214 -3.96 -19.33 2.74
C LYS A 214 -3.99 -19.74 4.22
N GLY A 215 -5.06 -19.43 4.95
CA GLY A 215 -5.12 -19.63 6.39
C GLY A 215 -5.88 -18.53 7.13
N ALA A 216 -5.91 -18.65 8.46
CA ALA A 216 -6.59 -17.71 9.35
C ALA A 216 -5.68 -16.57 9.79
N TYR A 217 -6.25 -15.38 9.98
CA TYR A 217 -5.61 -14.28 10.68
C TYR A 217 -5.85 -14.45 12.18
N ARG A 218 -4.84 -14.86 12.94
CA ARG A 218 -5.00 -15.30 14.33
C ARG A 218 -4.51 -14.22 15.29
N PRO A 219 -5.38 -13.64 16.14
CA PRO A 219 -4.91 -12.79 17.23
C PRO A 219 -3.91 -13.55 18.11
N VAL A 220 -2.79 -12.92 18.43
CA VAL A 220 -1.72 -13.47 19.28
C VAL A 220 -1.82 -12.85 20.67
N GLY A 221 -1.52 -13.64 21.71
CA GLY A 221 -1.61 -13.20 23.10
C GLY A 221 -3.04 -12.88 23.56
N THR A 222 -3.16 -12.14 24.66
CA THR A 222 -4.45 -11.78 25.29
C THR A 222 -4.93 -10.38 24.92
N VAL A 223 -4.04 -9.50 24.46
CA VAL A 223 -4.40 -8.10 24.11
C VAL A 223 -5.25 -8.05 22.85
N ARG A 224 -6.34 -7.29 22.92
CA ARG A 224 -7.35 -7.15 21.85
C ARG A 224 -7.60 -5.70 21.44
N THR A 225 -6.77 -4.79 21.94
CA THR A 225 -6.85 -3.34 21.73
C THR A 225 -5.49 -2.82 21.25
N PRO A 226 -5.42 -2.05 20.17
CA PRO A 226 -4.19 -1.39 19.73
C PRO A 226 -3.71 -0.39 20.79
N ALA A 227 -2.45 -0.50 21.20
CA ALA A 227 -1.78 0.50 22.02
C ALA A 227 -1.57 1.80 21.23
N PRO A 228 -1.30 2.94 21.88
CA PRO A 228 -0.80 4.14 21.21
C PRO A 228 0.47 3.83 20.40
N LEU A 229 0.62 4.45 19.23
CA LEU A 229 1.83 4.32 18.42
C LEU A 229 3.07 4.78 19.21
N PRO A 230 4.09 3.92 19.39
CA PRO A 230 5.33 4.33 20.05
C PRO A 230 6.01 5.47 19.31
N GLU A 231 6.51 6.46 20.06
CA GLU A 231 7.10 7.69 19.50
C GLU A 231 8.26 7.38 18.54
N TRP A 232 9.09 6.38 18.86
CA TRP A 232 10.21 5.99 18.00
C TRP A 232 9.74 5.44 16.64
N ILE A 233 8.62 4.70 16.59
CA ILE A 233 8.05 4.21 15.32
C ILE A 233 7.46 5.38 14.54
N ALA A 234 6.78 6.32 15.22
CA ALA A 234 6.27 7.53 14.59
C ALA A 234 7.40 8.35 13.94
N ASN A 235 8.52 8.50 14.63
CA ASN A 235 9.71 9.19 14.12
C ASN A 235 10.31 8.46 12.90
N GLU A 236 10.37 7.12 12.92
CA GLU A 236 10.81 6.33 11.77
C GLU A 236 9.88 6.46 10.56
N LEU A 237 8.57 6.50 10.78
CA LEU A 237 7.59 6.72 9.71
C LEU A 237 7.72 8.13 9.12
N ILE A 238 7.93 9.17 9.94
CA ILE A 238 8.20 10.53 9.47
C ILE A 238 9.50 10.57 8.66
N ARG A 239 10.57 9.99 9.19
CA ARG A 239 11.90 9.93 8.56
C ARG A 239 11.86 9.28 7.18
N THR A 240 11.03 8.25 7.01
CA THR A 240 10.85 7.52 5.74
C THR A 240 9.78 8.14 4.83
N GLY A 241 9.27 9.33 5.16
CA GLY A 241 8.36 10.11 4.30
C GLY A 241 6.89 9.67 4.35
N HIS A 242 6.47 8.92 5.38
CA HIS A 242 5.08 8.50 5.53
C HIS A 242 4.19 9.59 6.14
N GLY A 243 4.76 10.57 6.84
CA GLY A 243 3.99 11.63 7.50
C GLY A 243 3.11 12.41 6.53
N ILE A 244 1.83 12.59 6.89
CA ILE A 244 0.91 13.49 6.19
C ILE A 244 0.77 14.73 7.05
N THR A 245 1.44 15.81 6.66
CA THR A 245 1.19 17.12 7.25
C THR A 245 -0.16 17.61 6.74
N SER A 246 -1.16 17.69 7.63
CA SER A 246 -2.39 18.43 7.35
C SER A 246 -2.04 19.91 7.32
N SER A 247 -1.75 20.46 6.13
CA SER A 247 -1.67 21.91 5.96
C SER A 247 -3.08 22.49 6.01
N CYS A 248 -3.48 23.03 7.15
CA CYS A 248 -4.45 24.13 7.19
C CYS A 248 -3.67 25.45 7.13
N GLU A 249 -4.27 26.42 6.41
CA GLU A 249 -3.85 27.79 6.11
C GLU A 249 -2.94 28.04 4.88
N PRO A 250 -3.36 28.92 3.95
CA PRO A 250 -2.58 29.36 2.79
C PRO A 250 -1.64 30.49 3.22
N HIS A 251 -0.46 30.17 3.75
CA HIS A 251 0.57 31.18 4.01
C HIS A 251 1.86 30.85 3.26
N GLY A 252 2.18 31.75 2.33
CA GLY A 252 3.51 32.03 1.79
C GLY A 252 4.43 30.84 1.58
N ARG A 253 4.40 30.24 0.39
CA ARG A 253 5.48 29.39 -0.09
C ARG A 253 6.80 30.18 -0.04
N ILE A 254 7.65 29.87 0.94
CA ILE A 254 9.09 30.03 0.77
C ILE A 254 9.50 29.02 -0.32
N PRO A 255 10.04 29.44 -1.47
CA PRO A 255 10.44 28.51 -2.52
C PRO A 255 11.59 27.65 -2.01
N ARG A 256 11.33 26.37 -1.72
CA ARG A 256 12.41 25.37 -1.74
C ARG A 256 12.89 25.24 -3.19
N PRO A 257 14.21 25.09 -3.44
CA PRO A 257 14.74 25.16 -4.79
C PRO A 257 14.06 24.09 -5.65
N LEU A 258 13.42 24.53 -6.73
CA LEU A 258 13.06 23.65 -7.83
C LEU A 258 14.32 22.82 -8.15
N ILE A 259 14.26 21.51 -7.95
CA ILE A 259 15.03 20.62 -8.82
C ILE A 259 14.52 20.98 -10.21
N ARG A 260 15.37 21.69 -10.96
CA ARG A 260 15.16 22.16 -12.33
C ARG A 260 14.42 21.08 -13.13
N GLN A 261 13.10 21.26 -13.29
CA GLN A 261 12.37 20.69 -14.41
C GLN A 261 12.70 21.59 -15.59
N THR A 262 13.85 21.34 -16.20
CA THR A 262 14.21 21.96 -17.48
C THR A 262 14.66 20.87 -18.42
N ALA A 263 14.01 20.85 -19.58
CA ALA A 263 14.22 20.06 -20.80
C ALA A 263 13.69 18.61 -20.81
N GLU A 264 12.76 18.19 -21.67
CA GLU A 264 12.08 18.79 -22.83
C GLU A 264 11.16 17.68 -23.38
N GLY A 265 9.90 17.97 -23.75
CA GLY A 265 8.91 17.04 -24.33
C GLY A 265 9.37 15.67 -24.84
N ILE A 266 9.46 15.51 -26.16
CA ILE A 266 9.79 14.23 -26.83
C ILE A 266 11.23 13.78 -26.53
N ASP A 267 12.15 14.72 -26.31
CA ASP A 267 13.58 14.43 -26.05
C ASP A 267 13.81 13.76 -24.68
N GLY A 268 13.01 14.12 -23.67
CA GLY A 268 12.99 13.44 -22.38
C GLY A 268 12.50 11.99 -22.49
N LEU A 269 11.54 11.72 -23.37
CA LEU A 269 11.11 10.34 -23.64
C LEU A 269 12.20 9.55 -24.36
N THR A 270 12.95 10.16 -25.29
CA THR A 270 14.05 9.49 -25.99
C THR A 270 15.11 8.98 -25.01
N ARG A 271 15.58 9.82 -24.07
CA ARG A 271 16.56 9.37 -23.04
C ARG A 271 16.04 8.23 -22.18
N LEU A 272 14.75 8.27 -21.82
CA LEU A 272 14.12 7.19 -21.04
C LEU A 272 14.04 5.87 -21.82
N LEU A 273 13.87 5.93 -23.14
CA LEU A 273 13.88 4.74 -24.00
C LEU A 273 15.31 4.17 -24.12
N ASP A 274 16.33 5.02 -24.22
CA ASP A 274 17.73 4.60 -24.22
C ASP A 274 18.09 3.87 -22.92
N ASP A 275 17.64 4.38 -21.77
CA ASP A 275 17.81 3.73 -20.46
C ASP A 275 17.14 2.35 -20.36
N VAL A 276 16.00 2.18 -21.04
CA VAL A 276 15.29 0.90 -21.15
C VAL A 276 16.07 -0.06 -22.02
N GLN A 277 16.57 0.39 -23.17
CA GLN A 277 17.39 -0.43 -24.08
C GLN A 277 18.71 -0.86 -23.44
N ALA A 278 19.36 0.03 -22.69
CA ALA A 278 20.61 -0.26 -21.97
C ALA A 278 20.48 -1.43 -20.98
N CYS A 279 19.26 -1.77 -20.55
CA CYS A 279 19.00 -2.94 -19.72
C CYS A 279 19.28 -4.27 -20.43
N ALA A 280 19.46 -4.30 -21.76
CA ALA A 280 19.87 -5.49 -22.51
C ALA A 280 21.21 -6.08 -22.02
N SER A 281 22.08 -5.24 -21.45
CA SER A 281 23.44 -5.60 -21.02
C SER A 281 23.53 -6.61 -19.86
N ALA A 282 22.45 -6.79 -19.09
CA ALA A 282 22.39 -7.77 -18.01
C ALA A 282 20.96 -8.30 -17.90
N SER A 283 20.76 -9.59 -17.62
CA SER A 283 19.43 -10.22 -17.52
C SER A 283 18.65 -9.79 -16.28
N GLU A 284 19.34 -9.46 -15.17
CA GLU A 284 18.76 -9.13 -13.86
C GLU A 284 19.39 -7.87 -13.23
N GLY A 285 18.76 -7.31 -12.20
CA GLY A 285 19.30 -6.16 -11.44
C GLY A 285 19.23 -4.77 -12.13
N THR A 286 18.82 -4.69 -13.39
CA THR A 286 18.86 -3.45 -14.20
C THR A 286 17.74 -2.45 -13.93
N GLY A 287 16.73 -2.82 -13.14
CA GLY A 287 15.54 -2.01 -12.90
C GLY A 287 14.62 -1.86 -14.12
N PHE A 288 14.76 -2.74 -15.13
CA PHE A 288 14.05 -2.69 -16.42
C PHE A 288 12.56 -2.33 -16.31
N THR A 289 11.79 -3.04 -15.48
CA THR A 289 10.34 -2.79 -15.34
C THR A 289 10.03 -1.40 -14.79
N SER A 290 10.85 -0.89 -13.87
CA SER A 290 10.68 0.47 -13.33
C SER A 290 10.99 1.52 -14.39
N LYS A 291 12.08 1.36 -15.14
CA LYS A 291 12.46 2.27 -16.23
C LYS A 291 11.41 2.28 -17.34
N LEU A 292 10.92 1.11 -17.75
CA LEU A 292 9.83 0.98 -18.72
C LEU A 292 8.54 1.64 -18.25
N ASN A 293 8.19 1.49 -16.96
CA ASN A 293 7.01 2.13 -16.39
C ASN A 293 7.13 3.67 -16.36
N VAL A 294 8.32 4.21 -16.06
CA VAL A 294 8.58 5.66 -16.10
C VAL A 294 8.49 6.17 -17.55
N ALA A 295 9.10 5.48 -18.51
CA ALA A 295 9.00 5.83 -19.93
C ALA A 295 7.53 5.80 -20.42
N ALA A 296 6.77 4.76 -20.07
CA ALA A 296 5.36 4.62 -20.43
C ALA A 296 4.48 5.69 -19.76
N PHE A 297 4.75 6.05 -18.51
CA PHE A 297 4.07 7.15 -17.82
C PHE A 297 4.33 8.50 -18.50
N THR A 298 5.59 8.81 -18.85
CA THR A 298 5.94 10.04 -19.56
C THR A 298 5.29 10.09 -20.94
N ALA A 299 5.33 8.99 -21.69
CA ALA A 299 4.66 8.90 -22.99
C ALA A 299 3.14 9.12 -22.89
N GLY A 300 2.49 8.57 -21.86
CA GLY A 300 1.05 8.79 -21.63
C GLY A 300 0.71 10.27 -21.40
N GLY A 301 1.58 10.99 -20.67
CA GLY A 301 1.45 12.43 -20.47
C GLY A 301 1.63 13.24 -21.76
N LEU A 302 2.51 12.83 -22.67
CA LEU A 302 2.70 13.45 -24.00
C LEU A 302 1.52 13.19 -24.93
N VAL A 303 0.96 11.97 -24.91
CA VAL A 303 -0.24 11.61 -25.68
C VAL A 303 -1.43 12.46 -25.25
N ALA A 304 -1.67 12.58 -23.93
CA ALA A 304 -2.74 13.41 -23.40
C ALA A 304 -2.54 14.92 -23.66
N ALA A 305 -1.29 15.37 -23.78
CA ALA A 305 -0.94 16.73 -24.18
C ALA A 305 -1.01 16.98 -25.71
N GLY A 306 -1.40 15.98 -26.50
CA GLY A 306 -1.50 16.08 -27.97
C GLY A 306 -0.14 16.24 -28.66
N ARG A 307 0.95 15.82 -28.01
CA ARG A 307 2.33 15.94 -28.53
C ARG A 307 2.84 14.68 -29.21
N MET A 308 2.12 13.56 -29.09
CA MET A 308 2.46 12.27 -29.66
C MET A 308 1.17 11.46 -29.88
N SER A 309 1.12 10.65 -30.93
CA SER A 309 -0.01 9.75 -31.12
C SER A 309 0.09 8.53 -30.19
N ASN A 310 -1.05 7.97 -29.78
CA ASN A 310 -1.06 6.77 -28.94
C ASN A 310 -0.40 5.56 -29.64
N SER A 311 -0.55 5.44 -30.96
CA SER A 311 0.10 4.40 -31.77
C SER A 311 1.62 4.55 -31.78
N GLU A 312 2.12 5.77 -31.94
CA GLU A 312 3.56 6.06 -31.90
C GLU A 312 4.17 5.77 -30.52
N ALA A 313 3.49 6.16 -29.44
CA ALA A 313 3.92 5.89 -28.08
C ALA A 313 4.06 4.38 -27.82
N ILE A 314 3.05 3.59 -28.20
CA ILE A 314 3.07 2.13 -28.06
C ILE A 314 4.20 1.52 -28.88
N ALA A 315 4.38 1.95 -30.14
CA ALA A 315 5.42 1.42 -31.02
C ALA A 315 6.83 1.66 -30.44
N ARG A 316 7.13 2.88 -30.01
CA ARG A 316 8.44 3.25 -29.46
C ARG A 316 8.76 2.51 -28.16
N LEU A 317 7.80 2.41 -27.25
CA LEU A 317 7.96 1.69 -25.98
C LEU A 317 8.14 0.17 -26.20
N THR A 318 7.37 -0.41 -27.12
CA THR A 318 7.44 -1.84 -27.43
C THR A 318 8.79 -2.18 -28.04
N HIS A 319 9.25 -1.41 -29.03
CA HIS A 319 10.56 -1.60 -29.66
C HIS A 319 11.71 -1.55 -28.64
N ALA A 320 11.74 -0.52 -27.79
CA ALA A 320 12.78 -0.38 -26.76
C ALA A 320 12.76 -1.53 -25.73
N ALA A 321 11.57 -1.93 -25.30
CA ALA A 321 11.38 -2.97 -24.30
C ALA A 321 11.71 -4.38 -24.84
N GLU A 322 11.33 -4.68 -26.08
CA GLU A 322 11.60 -5.97 -26.72
C GLU A 322 13.08 -6.13 -27.07
N ALA A 323 13.76 -5.05 -27.46
CA ALA A 323 15.21 -5.05 -27.65
C ALA A 323 15.96 -5.44 -26.36
N ALA A 324 15.46 -5.01 -25.20
CA ALA A 324 16.07 -5.35 -23.92
C ALA A 324 15.62 -6.72 -23.36
N ARG A 325 14.36 -7.13 -23.58
CA ARG A 325 13.77 -8.36 -23.01
C ARG A 325 12.82 -9.06 -24.00
N PRO A 326 13.35 -9.74 -25.03
CA PRO A 326 12.52 -10.32 -26.09
C PRO A 326 11.58 -11.43 -25.61
N THR A 327 11.91 -12.11 -24.50
CA THR A 327 11.12 -13.21 -23.94
C THR A 327 9.98 -12.77 -23.00
N GLN A 328 9.86 -11.46 -22.68
CA GLN A 328 8.91 -10.95 -21.68
C GLN A 328 7.70 -10.19 -22.27
N GLN A 329 7.31 -10.49 -23.51
CA GLN A 329 6.28 -9.77 -24.29
C GLN A 329 4.98 -9.48 -23.50
N ARG A 330 4.42 -10.49 -22.82
CA ARG A 330 3.17 -10.32 -22.04
C ARG A 330 3.32 -9.31 -20.88
N LYS A 331 4.48 -9.30 -20.22
CA LYS A 331 4.78 -8.40 -19.11
C LYS A 331 5.09 -6.98 -19.60
N ILE A 332 5.79 -6.87 -20.74
CA ILE A 332 6.06 -5.61 -21.45
C ILE A 332 4.73 -4.94 -21.83
N ALA A 333 3.86 -5.66 -22.54
CA ALA A 333 2.57 -5.12 -22.99
C ALA A 333 1.69 -4.63 -21.83
N ARG A 334 1.67 -5.35 -20.70
CA ARG A 334 0.95 -4.92 -19.49
C ARG A 334 1.55 -3.64 -18.89
N THR A 335 2.87 -3.59 -18.73
CA THR A 335 3.57 -2.44 -18.14
C THR A 335 3.37 -1.17 -18.99
N ILE A 336 3.46 -1.30 -20.31
CA ILE A 336 3.21 -0.21 -21.25
C ILE A 336 1.76 0.29 -21.12
N ARG A 337 0.78 -0.61 -21.11
CA ARG A 337 -0.64 -0.25 -20.98
C ARG A 337 -0.94 0.48 -19.68
N ASP A 338 -0.47 -0.06 -18.56
CA ASP A 338 -0.72 0.50 -17.23
C ASP A 338 -0.01 1.86 -17.08
N GLY A 339 1.22 1.99 -17.58
CA GLY A 339 2.00 3.22 -17.57
C GLY A 339 1.39 4.33 -18.44
N LEU A 340 1.03 4.03 -19.69
CA LEU A 340 0.36 4.99 -20.60
C LEU A 340 -0.95 5.50 -20.00
N LYS A 341 -1.75 4.59 -19.44
CA LYS A 341 -3.02 4.96 -18.78
C LYS A 341 -2.78 5.88 -17.58
N ALA A 342 -1.80 5.58 -16.74
CA ALA A 342 -1.46 6.42 -15.59
C ALA A 342 -0.91 7.79 -16.00
N GLY A 343 -0.11 7.83 -17.07
CA GLY A 343 0.45 9.06 -17.64
C GLY A 343 -0.61 9.97 -18.25
N ALA A 344 -1.59 9.40 -18.96
CA ALA A 344 -2.66 10.16 -19.59
C ALA A 344 -3.54 10.92 -18.58
N MET A 345 -3.61 10.45 -17.34
CA MET A 345 -4.30 11.13 -16.23
C MET A 345 -3.53 12.36 -15.70
N ARG A 346 -2.32 12.61 -16.20
CA ARG A 346 -1.44 13.73 -15.82
C ARG A 346 -0.78 14.34 -17.07
N PRO A 347 -1.52 15.14 -17.86
CA PRO A 347 -0.99 15.76 -19.08
C PRO A 347 0.28 16.58 -18.79
N LEU A 348 1.29 16.45 -19.65
CA LEU A 348 2.51 17.24 -19.55
C LEU A 348 2.28 18.62 -20.20
N HIS A 349 2.14 19.66 -19.39
CA HIS A 349 2.12 21.04 -19.87
C HIS A 349 3.56 21.50 -20.11
N LEU A 350 3.96 21.55 -21.39
CA LEU A 350 5.14 22.30 -21.80
C LEU A 350 4.72 23.76 -21.91
N GLU A 351 5.24 24.62 -21.03
CA GLU A 351 5.07 26.07 -21.20
C GLU A 351 5.65 26.47 -22.57
N GLY A 352 4.76 26.89 -23.47
CA GLY A 352 5.16 27.46 -24.75
C GLY A 352 5.75 28.85 -24.52
N ARG A 353 7.01 29.03 -24.92
CA ARG A 353 7.52 30.37 -25.21
C ARG A 353 7.07 30.72 -26.64
N SER A 354 6.17 31.69 -26.74
CA SER A 354 5.97 32.49 -27.96
C SER A 354 7.23 33.26 -28.31
#